data_AF-A0A9P7Y9N4-F1
#
_entry.id   AF-A0A9P7Y9N4-F1
#
_cell.length_a   1.000
_cell.length_b   1.000
_cell.length_c   1.000
_cell.angle_alpha   90.00
_cell.angle_beta   90.00
_cell.angle_gamma   90.00
#
_symmetry.space_group_name_H-M   'P 1'
#
loop_
_entity.id
_entity.type
_entity.pdbx_description
1 polymer ?
#
loop_
_entity_poly.entity_id
_entity_poly.type
_entity_poly.pdbx_seq_one_letter_code
_entity_poly.pdbx_strand_id
1 'polypeptide(L)'
;DIVLILEFSRPEDYKDGYKTLTQLQYLQERILPLTARFETSLSTLTELLLLTQTFTENGHFDKEMSRGFKNSLRGYGVKYRAHGTSLALLSARAQGLIKLASTRRDSVRGDCLTLNLKNQATSVDINHNMLLLTKDTVDDSATVRVVTLVTLIYLPASFISSLLGMNLFSFQGTDGKGFQVSQQFWIFIVLSVPLTILTVGSWFYISYKRRRNKALQEAALKDQHPGIEV
;
A
#
# COMPACT_ATOMS: atom_id res chain seq x y z
N ASP A 1 -36.33 15.37 11.61
CA ASP A 1 -35.62 14.50 12.56
C ASP A 1 -34.74 13.48 11.86
N ILE A 2 -33.44 13.64 12.13
CA ILE A 2 -32.38 12.62 12.17
C ILE A 2 -32.17 11.81 10.88
N VAL A 3 -31.46 12.44 9.94
CA VAL A 3 -30.62 11.74 8.97
C VAL A 3 -29.53 11.04 9.78
N LEU A 4 -29.74 9.76 10.11
CA LEU A 4 -28.73 8.88 10.69
C LEU A 4 -27.74 8.52 9.58
N ILE A 5 -26.86 9.47 9.27
CA ILE A 5 -25.59 9.17 8.60
C ILE A 5 -24.82 8.37 9.64
N LEU A 6 -24.95 7.05 9.58
CA LEU A 6 -24.03 6.12 10.24
C LEU A 6 -22.65 6.39 9.63
N GLU A 7 -21.97 7.37 10.22
CA GLU A 7 -20.59 7.73 9.99
C GLU A 7 -19.74 6.58 10.53
N PHE A 8 -19.49 5.57 9.68
CA PHE A 8 -18.60 4.43 9.97
C PHE A 8 -17.13 4.89 10.01
N SER A 9 -16.83 5.86 10.88
CA SER A 9 -15.53 6.53 10.96
C SER A 9 -14.56 5.82 11.91
N ARG A 10 -15.04 4.91 12.78
CA ARG A 10 -14.18 4.17 13.72
C ARG A 10 -13.99 2.71 13.31
N PRO A 11 -12.79 2.14 13.47
CA PRO A 11 -12.51 0.74 13.11
C PRO A 11 -13.33 -0.27 13.92
N GLU A 12 -13.74 0.08 15.15
CA GLU A 12 -14.65 -0.73 15.99
C GLU A 12 -16.05 -0.89 15.35
N ASP A 13 -16.56 0.15 14.68
CA ASP A 13 -17.89 0.13 14.02
C ASP A 13 -17.94 -0.83 12.82
N TYR A 14 -16.79 -1.21 12.27
CA TYR A 14 -16.72 -2.11 11.12
C TYR A 14 -17.05 -3.55 11.50
N LYS A 15 -16.60 -3.99 12.69
CA LYS A 15 -16.86 -5.33 13.22
C LYS A 15 -18.32 -5.50 13.61
N ASP A 16 -18.88 -4.47 14.23
CA ASP A 16 -20.31 -4.42 14.55
C ASP A 16 -21.15 -4.32 13.28
N GLY A 17 -20.76 -3.48 12.31
CA GLY A 17 -21.43 -3.38 11.02
C GLY A 17 -21.49 -4.71 10.25
N TYR A 18 -20.38 -5.46 10.21
CA TYR A 18 -20.35 -6.78 9.58
C TYR A 18 -21.28 -7.78 10.29
N LYS A 19 -21.29 -7.76 11.63
CA LYS A 19 -22.19 -8.60 12.44
C LYS A 19 -23.66 -8.25 12.16
N THR A 20 -24.02 -6.97 12.10
CA THR A 20 -25.38 -6.52 11.78
C THR A 20 -25.81 -6.95 10.37
N LEU A 21 -24.90 -6.85 9.39
CA LEU A 21 -25.16 -7.26 8.00
C LEU A 21 -25.41 -8.77 7.88
N THR A 22 -24.60 -9.57 8.60
CA THR A 22 -24.76 -11.02 8.65
C THR A 22 -26.08 -11.41 9.33
N GLN A 23 -26.46 -10.71 10.40
CA GLN A 23 -27.76 -10.91 11.07
C GLN A 23 -28.94 -10.51 10.18
N LEU A 24 -28.82 -9.42 9.43
CA LEU A 24 -29.82 -8.96 8.44
C LEU A 24 -29.99 -10.00 7.33
N GLN A 25 -28.89 -10.55 6.83
CA GLN A 25 -28.91 -11.59 5.80
C GLN A 25 -29.56 -12.87 6.32
N TYR A 26 -29.20 -13.32 7.51
CA TYR A 26 -29.85 -14.45 8.17
C TYR A 26 -31.36 -14.24 8.38
N LEU A 27 -31.75 -13.02 8.80
CA LEU A 27 -33.15 -12.66 8.99
C LEU A 27 -33.91 -12.68 7.66
N GLN A 28 -33.31 -12.16 6.58
CA GLN A 28 -33.89 -12.21 5.23
C GLN A 28 -34.09 -13.65 4.75
N GLU A 29 -33.07 -14.51 4.90
CA GLU A 29 -33.14 -15.94 4.54
C GLU A 29 -34.25 -16.67 5.29
N ARG A 30 -34.54 -16.25 6.53
CA ARG A 30 -35.60 -16.82 7.36
C ARG A 30 -36.99 -16.25 7.02
N ILE A 31 -37.09 -15.01 6.57
CA ILE A 31 -38.37 -14.40 6.14
C ILE A 31 -38.88 -14.99 4.82
N LEU A 32 -38.01 -15.23 3.84
CA LEU A 32 -38.42 -15.76 2.53
C LEU A 32 -39.34 -16.99 2.61
N PRO A 33 -38.96 -18.09 3.31
CA PRO A 33 -39.82 -19.27 3.42
C PRO A 33 -41.04 -19.04 4.31
N LEU A 34 -40.99 -18.09 5.25
CA LEU A 34 -42.18 -17.69 6.02
C LEU A 34 -43.23 -17.12 5.08
N THR A 35 -42.87 -16.17 4.22
CA THR A 35 -43.81 -15.55 3.28
C THR A 35 -44.52 -16.60 2.42
N ALA A 36 -43.79 -17.59 1.88
CA ALA A 36 -44.39 -18.69 1.11
C ALA A 36 -45.35 -19.57 1.94
N ARG A 37 -45.04 -19.82 3.22
CA ARG A 37 -45.91 -20.57 4.13
C ARG A 37 -47.20 -19.81 4.48
N PHE A 38 -47.15 -18.49 4.60
CA PHE A 38 -48.33 -17.65 4.81
C PHE A 38 -49.21 -17.58 3.56
N GLU A 39 -48.61 -17.58 2.38
CA GLU A 39 -49.35 -17.58 1.12
C GLU A 39 -50.08 -18.92 0.90
N THR A 40 -49.42 -20.04 1.18
CA THR A 40 -50.04 -21.37 1.13
C THR A 40 -51.16 -21.53 2.16
N SER A 41 -51.00 -21.02 3.38
CA SER A 41 -52.08 -21.06 4.39
C SER A 41 -53.27 -20.17 4.04
N LEU A 42 -53.06 -19.05 3.35
CA LEU A 42 -54.15 -18.25 2.79
C LEU A 42 -54.88 -19.00 1.66
N SER A 43 -54.15 -19.75 0.84
CA SER A 43 -54.74 -20.58 -0.21
C SER A 43 -55.63 -21.67 0.39
N THR A 44 -55.16 -22.37 1.42
CA THR A 44 -55.98 -23.41 2.07
C THR A 44 -57.20 -22.85 2.78
N LEU A 45 -57.09 -21.66 3.41
CA LEU A 45 -58.26 -20.97 3.97
C LEU A 45 -59.28 -20.60 2.89
N THR A 46 -58.82 -20.23 1.69
CA THR A 46 -59.69 -19.90 0.56
C THR A 46 -60.41 -21.15 0.05
N GLU A 47 -59.70 -22.27 -0.08
CA GLU A 47 -60.28 -23.58 -0.44
C GLU A 47 -61.31 -24.07 0.60
N LEU A 48 -61.01 -23.95 1.89
CA LEU A 48 -61.97 -24.27 2.96
C LEU A 48 -63.24 -23.41 2.88
N LEU A 49 -63.11 -22.14 2.50
CA LEU A 49 -64.24 -21.23 2.33
C LEU A 49 -65.10 -21.65 1.12
N LEU A 50 -64.49 -22.05 0.01
CA LEU A 50 -65.19 -22.60 -1.15
C LEU A 50 -65.91 -23.91 -0.80
N LEU A 51 -65.23 -24.81 -0.11
CA LEU A 51 -65.79 -26.10 0.29
C LEU A 51 -67.02 -25.89 1.19
N THR A 52 -66.94 -25.00 2.17
CA THR A 52 -68.11 -24.70 3.02
C THR A 52 -69.28 -24.10 2.26
N GLN A 53 -69.03 -23.38 1.17
CA GLN A 53 -70.09 -22.90 0.28
C GLN A 53 -70.78 -24.08 -0.42
N THR A 54 -70.03 -24.98 -1.03
CA THR A 54 -70.55 -26.18 -1.72
C THR A 54 -71.37 -27.07 -0.80
N PHE A 55 -70.89 -27.31 0.44
CA PHE A 55 -71.63 -28.12 1.42
C PHE A 55 -72.93 -27.47 1.90
N THR A 56 -73.00 -26.13 1.90
CA THR A 56 -74.23 -25.39 2.24
C THR A 56 -75.23 -25.45 1.09
N GLU A 57 -74.76 -25.35 -0.16
CA GLU A 57 -75.59 -25.46 -1.37
C GLU A 57 -76.20 -26.86 -1.51
N ASN A 58 -75.46 -27.90 -1.13
CA ASN A 58 -75.93 -29.29 -1.12
C ASN A 58 -76.82 -29.66 0.08
N GLY A 59 -77.15 -28.72 0.96
CA GLY A 59 -78.08 -28.92 2.07
C GLY A 59 -77.53 -29.71 3.27
N HIS A 60 -76.22 -29.94 3.35
CA HIS A 60 -75.59 -30.70 4.44
C HIS A 60 -75.35 -29.88 5.72
N PHE A 61 -75.49 -28.55 5.67
CA PHE A 61 -75.24 -27.64 6.79
C PHE A 61 -76.36 -26.62 6.98
N ASP A 62 -76.64 -26.30 8.25
CA ASP A 62 -77.54 -25.20 8.60
C ASP A 62 -76.93 -23.84 8.18
N LYS A 63 -77.78 -22.95 7.67
CA LYS A 63 -77.37 -21.66 7.09
C LYS A 63 -76.76 -20.73 8.15
N GLU A 64 -77.19 -20.80 9.41
CA GLU A 64 -76.59 -20.02 10.49
C GLU A 64 -75.18 -20.50 10.85
N MET A 65 -74.98 -21.81 11.02
CA MET A 65 -73.65 -22.38 11.27
C MET A 65 -72.68 -22.10 10.12
N SER A 66 -73.13 -22.25 8.87
CA SER A 66 -72.33 -21.93 7.69
C SER A 66 -71.89 -20.45 7.68
N ARG A 67 -72.81 -19.53 8.03
CA ARG A 67 -72.52 -18.09 8.13
C ARG A 67 -71.49 -17.79 9.22
N GLY A 68 -71.62 -18.42 10.39
CA GLY A 68 -70.65 -18.29 11.48
C GLY A 68 -69.26 -18.79 11.10
N PHE A 69 -69.17 -19.97 10.48
CA PHE A 69 -67.91 -20.56 10.02
C PHE A 69 -67.23 -19.72 8.94
N LYS A 70 -67.98 -19.27 7.92
CA LYS A 70 -67.49 -18.34 6.88
C LYS A 70 -66.95 -17.05 7.49
N ASN A 71 -67.65 -16.46 8.45
CA ASN A 71 -67.21 -15.23 9.12
C ASN A 71 -65.90 -15.44 9.89
N SER A 72 -65.77 -16.56 10.60
CA SER A 72 -64.53 -16.93 11.31
C SER A 72 -63.37 -17.13 10.34
N LEU A 73 -63.55 -17.93 9.27
CA LEU A 73 -62.52 -18.14 8.24
C LEU A 73 -62.09 -16.84 7.57
N ARG A 74 -63.05 -15.97 7.24
CA ARG A 74 -62.76 -14.64 6.67
C ARG A 74 -61.96 -13.78 7.65
N GLY A 75 -62.30 -13.82 8.94
CA GLY A 75 -61.55 -13.13 9.99
C GLY A 75 -60.09 -13.60 10.09
N TYR A 76 -59.86 -14.92 10.02
CA TYR A 76 -58.50 -15.47 9.96
C TYR A 76 -57.78 -15.05 8.68
N GLY A 77 -58.43 -15.13 7.51
CA GLY A 77 -57.84 -14.71 6.23
C GLY A 77 -57.38 -13.25 6.23
N VAL A 78 -58.18 -12.33 6.81
CA VAL A 78 -57.79 -10.92 6.95
C VAL A 78 -56.56 -10.75 7.85
N LYS A 79 -56.51 -11.46 8.99
CA LYS A 79 -55.33 -11.42 9.89
C LYS A 79 -54.07 -11.97 9.21
N TYR A 80 -54.16 -13.12 8.56
CA TYR A 80 -53.03 -13.73 7.84
C TYR A 80 -52.53 -12.84 6.69
N ARG A 81 -53.43 -12.19 5.96
CA ARG A 81 -53.07 -11.22 4.91
C ARG A 81 -52.35 -9.99 5.49
N ALA A 82 -52.82 -9.46 6.64
CA ALA A 82 -52.16 -8.35 7.32
C ALA A 82 -50.73 -8.71 7.79
N HIS A 83 -50.54 -9.92 8.32
CA HIS A 83 -49.20 -10.42 8.66
C HIS A 83 -48.31 -10.57 7.42
N GLY A 84 -48.87 -11.04 6.29
CA GLY A 84 -48.17 -11.12 5.01
C GLY A 84 -47.66 -9.76 4.53
N THR A 85 -48.48 -8.70 4.59
CA THR A 85 -48.05 -7.34 4.24
C THR A 85 -46.94 -6.81 5.15
N SER A 86 -47.00 -7.11 6.46
CA SER A 86 -45.93 -6.71 7.39
C SER A 86 -44.61 -7.44 7.11
N LEU A 87 -44.67 -8.74 6.77
CA LEU A 87 -43.49 -9.51 6.36
C LEU A 87 -42.88 -8.96 5.06
N ALA A 88 -43.70 -8.57 4.09
CA ALA A 88 -43.25 -7.95 2.85
C ALA A 88 -42.58 -6.58 3.07
N LEU A 89 -43.12 -5.77 3.98
CA LEU A 89 -42.49 -4.49 4.34
C LEU A 89 -41.14 -4.72 5.04
N LEU A 90 -41.07 -5.69 5.94
CA LEU A 90 -39.85 -6.01 6.67
C LEU A 90 -38.77 -6.55 5.73
N SER A 91 -39.13 -7.41 4.78
CA SER A 91 -38.19 -7.90 3.76
C SER A 91 -37.68 -6.77 2.86
N ALA A 92 -38.56 -5.86 2.41
CA ALA A 92 -38.18 -4.71 1.60
C ALA A 92 -37.19 -3.79 2.35
N ARG A 93 -37.42 -3.54 3.64
CA ARG A 93 -36.50 -2.75 4.48
C ARG A 93 -35.14 -3.46 4.65
N ALA A 94 -35.14 -4.76 4.92
CA ALA A 94 -33.91 -5.55 5.06
C ALA A 94 -33.08 -5.52 3.76
N GLN A 95 -33.73 -5.71 2.61
CA GLN A 95 -33.08 -5.62 1.29
C GLN A 95 -32.51 -4.22 1.03
N GLY A 96 -33.23 -3.16 1.40
CA GLY A 96 -32.75 -1.79 1.30
C GLY A 96 -31.48 -1.55 2.12
N LEU A 97 -31.46 -2.01 3.37
CA LEU A 97 -30.29 -1.89 4.25
C LEU A 97 -29.09 -2.67 3.72
N ILE A 98 -29.29 -3.90 3.25
CA ILE A 98 -28.23 -4.71 2.65
C ILE A 98 -27.66 -4.03 1.41
N LYS A 99 -28.51 -3.47 0.54
CA LYS A 99 -28.08 -2.75 -0.68
C LYS A 99 -27.27 -1.49 -0.35
N LEU A 100 -27.69 -0.71 0.64
CA LEU A 100 -26.94 0.47 1.08
C LEU A 100 -25.57 0.06 1.65
N ALA A 101 -25.54 -1.01 2.46
CA ALA A 101 -24.31 -1.47 3.07
C ALA A 101 -23.34 -2.08 2.04
N SER A 102 -23.83 -2.83 1.05
CA SER A 102 -22.99 -3.34 -0.05
C SER A 102 -22.43 -2.20 -0.90
N THR A 103 -23.25 -1.20 -1.24
CA THR A 103 -22.82 -0.03 -2.02
C THR A 103 -21.73 0.76 -1.29
N ARG A 104 -21.90 0.98 0.02
CA ARG A 104 -20.87 1.67 0.83
C ARG A 104 -19.58 0.86 0.90
N ARG A 105 -19.67 -0.47 1.05
CA ARG A 105 -18.50 -1.35 1.04
C ARG A 105 -17.72 -1.25 -0.27
N ASP A 106 -18.42 -1.28 -1.40
CA ASP A 106 -17.79 -1.20 -2.73
C ASP A 106 -17.13 0.17 -2.97
N SER A 107 -17.77 1.26 -2.52
CA SER A 107 -17.19 2.61 -2.54
C SER A 107 -15.90 2.69 -1.74
N VAL A 108 -15.90 2.24 -0.47
CA VAL A 108 -14.71 2.25 0.39
C VAL A 108 -13.58 1.40 -0.19
N ARG A 109 -13.92 0.26 -0.80
CA ARG A 109 -12.94 -0.59 -1.49
C ARG A 109 -12.31 0.13 -2.68
N GLY A 110 -13.09 0.89 -3.46
CA GLY A 110 -12.59 1.71 -4.57
C GLY A 110 -11.64 2.82 -4.12
N ASP A 111 -12.00 3.56 -3.06
CA ASP A 111 -11.17 4.62 -2.51
C ASP A 111 -9.84 4.08 -1.98
N CYS A 112 -9.87 2.95 -1.27
CA CYS A 112 -8.67 2.29 -0.77
C CYS A 112 -7.73 1.83 -1.90
N LEU A 113 -8.29 1.24 -2.97
CA LEU A 113 -7.49 0.87 -4.15
C LEU A 113 -6.82 2.11 -4.76
N THR A 114 -7.57 3.19 -4.92
CA THR A 114 -7.07 4.46 -5.46
C THR A 114 -5.95 5.04 -4.60
N LEU A 115 -6.11 5.03 -3.27
CA LEU A 115 -5.08 5.47 -2.33
C LEU A 115 -3.82 4.60 -2.40
N ASN A 116 -3.96 3.28 -2.49
CA ASN A 116 -2.82 2.38 -2.64
C ASN A 116 -2.06 2.62 -3.95
N LEU A 117 -2.77 2.78 -5.07
CA LEU A 117 -2.17 3.10 -6.36
C LEU A 117 -1.46 4.45 -6.32
N LYS A 118 -2.08 5.47 -5.70
CA LYS A 118 -1.47 6.79 -5.53
C LYS A 118 -0.21 6.72 -4.68
N ASN A 119 -0.24 5.98 -3.57
CA ASN A 119 0.94 5.78 -2.72
C ASN A 119 2.06 5.06 -3.48
N GLN A 120 1.73 4.02 -4.26
CA GLN A 120 2.71 3.30 -5.08
C GLN A 120 3.32 4.21 -6.16
N ALA A 121 2.50 4.99 -6.86
CA ALA A 121 2.97 5.95 -7.86
C ALA A 121 3.90 7.00 -7.23
N THR A 122 3.53 7.55 -6.07
CA THR A 122 4.37 8.48 -5.30
C THR A 122 5.68 7.81 -4.87
N SER A 123 5.67 6.56 -4.41
CA SER A 123 6.91 5.85 -4.06
C SER A 123 7.84 5.63 -5.26
N VAL A 124 7.28 5.34 -6.44
CA VAL A 124 8.06 5.22 -7.68
C VAL A 124 8.67 6.57 -8.05
N ASP A 125 7.91 7.66 -7.97
CA ASP A 125 8.39 9.01 -8.25
C ASP A 125 9.51 9.43 -7.28
N ILE A 126 9.33 9.17 -5.98
CA ILE A 126 10.37 9.41 -4.96
C ILE A 126 11.64 8.61 -5.29
N ASN A 127 11.52 7.33 -5.64
CA ASN A 127 12.67 6.51 -6.00
C ASN A 127 13.38 7.04 -7.25
N HIS A 128 12.61 7.46 -8.27
CA HIS A 128 13.18 8.05 -9.48
C HIS A 128 13.96 9.34 -9.15
N ASN A 129 13.35 10.24 -8.38
CA ASN A 129 13.99 11.48 -7.94
C ASN A 129 15.24 11.19 -7.08
N MET A 130 15.20 10.19 -6.20
CA MET A 130 16.37 9.76 -5.43
C MET A 130 17.49 9.24 -6.35
N LEU A 131 17.15 8.53 -7.42
CA LEU A 131 18.11 8.01 -8.40
C LEU A 131 18.79 9.17 -9.15
N LEU A 132 18.02 10.17 -9.57
CA LEU A 132 18.53 11.41 -10.17
C LEU A 132 19.45 12.16 -9.20
N LEU A 133 18.99 12.42 -7.97
CA LEU A 133 19.79 13.09 -6.94
C LEU A 133 21.07 12.32 -6.62
N THR A 134 21.01 10.99 -6.56
CA THR A 134 22.19 10.14 -6.31
C THR A 134 23.16 10.21 -7.48
N LYS A 135 22.68 10.20 -8.72
CA LYS A 135 23.51 10.38 -9.91
C LYS A 135 24.23 11.73 -9.88
N ASP A 136 23.50 12.82 -9.60
CA ASP A 136 24.07 14.16 -9.48
C ASP A 136 25.08 14.24 -8.32
N THR A 137 24.81 13.58 -7.19
CA THR A 137 25.73 13.49 -6.04
C THR A 137 27.00 12.68 -6.37
N VAL A 138 26.88 11.63 -7.19
CA VAL A 138 28.03 10.85 -7.68
C VAL A 138 28.90 11.71 -8.60
N ASP A 139 28.31 12.58 -9.41
CA ASP A 139 29.04 13.53 -10.25
C ASP A 139 29.70 14.63 -9.38
N ASP A 140 29.03 15.15 -8.36
CA ASP A 140 29.63 16.10 -7.39
C ASP A 140 30.82 15.48 -6.63
N SER A 141 30.78 14.17 -6.40
CA SER A 141 31.91 13.43 -5.82
C SER A 141 33.17 13.46 -6.70
N ALA A 142 33.08 13.74 -8.00
CA ALA A 142 34.26 13.90 -8.86
C ALA A 142 35.09 15.11 -8.43
N THR A 143 34.44 16.24 -8.11
CA THR A 143 35.10 17.44 -7.60
C THR A 143 35.81 17.16 -6.28
N VAL A 144 35.15 16.48 -5.35
CA VAL A 144 35.73 16.07 -4.06
C VAL A 144 36.95 15.16 -4.26
N ARG A 145 36.89 14.23 -5.22
CA ARG A 145 38.02 13.35 -5.56
C ARG A 145 39.21 14.14 -6.12
N VAL A 146 38.97 15.15 -6.95
CA VAL A 146 40.03 16.02 -7.47
C VAL A 146 40.69 16.80 -6.33
N VAL A 147 39.92 17.44 -5.46
CA VAL A 147 40.46 18.16 -4.30
C VAL A 147 41.29 17.23 -3.40
N THR A 148 40.77 16.03 -3.11
CA THR A 148 41.48 15.02 -2.30
C THR A 148 42.78 14.55 -2.95
N LEU A 149 42.82 14.44 -4.28
CA LEU A 149 44.04 14.08 -5.02
C LEU A 149 45.08 15.20 -4.93
N VAL A 150 44.64 16.45 -5.07
CA VAL A 150 45.52 17.62 -4.91
C VAL A 150 46.09 17.69 -3.49
N THR A 151 45.28 17.46 -2.45
CA THR A 151 45.78 17.45 -1.06
C THR A 151 46.75 16.30 -0.80
N LEU A 152 46.50 15.10 -1.34
CA LEU A 152 47.40 13.96 -1.20
C LEU A 152 48.76 14.15 -1.90
N ILE A 153 48.82 14.91 -2.99
CA ILE A 153 50.08 15.29 -3.63
C ILE A 153 50.78 16.40 -2.85
N TYR A 154 50.01 17.37 -2.35
CA TYR A 154 50.53 18.53 -1.63
C TYR A 154 51.07 18.16 -0.24
N LEU A 155 50.41 17.26 0.50
CA LEU A 155 50.78 16.88 1.86
C LEU A 155 52.24 16.37 1.99
N PRO A 156 52.71 15.38 1.19
CA PRO A 156 54.09 14.93 1.25
C PRO A 156 55.06 16.00 0.74
N ALA A 157 54.71 16.75 -0.31
CA ALA A 157 55.53 17.85 -0.82
C ALA A 157 55.74 18.94 0.25
N SER A 158 54.69 19.28 1.00
CA SER A 158 54.72 20.26 2.08
C SER A 158 55.48 19.76 3.31
N PHE A 159 55.33 18.48 3.69
CA PHE A 159 56.10 17.88 4.79
C PHE A 159 57.60 17.89 4.48
N ILE A 160 57.95 17.51 3.25
CA ILE A 160 59.32 17.55 2.75
C ILE A 160 59.83 18.99 2.66
N SER A 161 59.04 19.94 2.15
CA SER A 161 59.40 21.38 2.13
C SER A 161 59.59 21.97 3.52
N SER A 162 58.91 21.47 4.56
CA SER A 162 59.08 21.91 5.94
C SER A 162 60.35 21.32 6.58
N LEU A 163 60.56 20.01 6.42
CA LEU A 163 61.77 19.32 6.90
C LEU A 163 63.04 19.85 6.22
N LEU A 164 62.95 20.08 4.92
CA LEU A 164 64.03 20.62 4.10
C LEU A 164 64.10 22.15 4.18
N GLY A 165 63.01 22.87 4.48
CA GLY A 165 63.04 24.33 4.68
C GLY A 165 63.96 24.77 5.82
N MET A 166 64.22 23.87 6.78
CA MET A 166 65.23 24.06 7.83
C MET A 166 66.65 23.62 7.44
N ASN A 167 66.85 22.88 6.34
CA ASN A 167 68.14 22.27 5.95
C ASN A 167 68.63 22.61 4.52
N LEU A 168 67.78 23.13 3.63
CA LEU A 168 68.14 23.52 2.25
C LEU A 168 68.98 24.80 2.22
N PHE A 169 68.91 25.60 3.28
CA PHE A 169 69.66 26.84 3.45
C PHE A 169 70.69 26.67 4.56
N SER A 170 71.70 25.81 4.37
CA SER A 170 72.91 25.93 5.18
C SER A 170 73.71 27.12 4.66
N PHE A 171 73.57 28.28 5.32
CA PHE A 171 74.54 29.38 5.19
C PHE A 171 75.84 28.96 5.86
N GLN A 172 76.67 28.19 5.16
CA GLN A 172 78.07 28.04 5.54
C GLN A 172 78.92 28.78 4.51
N GLY A 173 79.06 30.08 4.74
CA GLY A 173 79.89 30.96 3.94
C GLY A 173 80.40 32.11 4.78
N THR A 174 81.47 31.87 5.54
CA THR A 174 82.56 32.85 5.51
C THR A 174 82.94 32.97 4.03
N ASP A 175 82.73 34.17 3.47
CA ASP A 175 83.05 34.57 2.08
C ASP A 175 81.96 34.36 1.01
N GLY A 176 80.78 34.95 1.24
CA GLY A 176 80.25 36.00 0.34
C GLY A 176 80.01 35.74 -1.15
N LYS A 177 80.05 34.51 -1.68
CA LYS A 177 79.70 34.24 -3.10
C LYS A 177 79.01 32.90 -3.31
N GLY A 178 77.75 32.96 -3.74
CA GLY A 178 77.05 31.87 -4.41
C GLY A 178 75.98 31.20 -3.56
N PHE A 179 74.73 31.31 -4.00
CA PHE A 179 73.60 30.52 -3.50
C PHE A 179 73.84 29.06 -3.86
N GLN A 180 74.49 28.28 -2.98
CA GLN A 180 74.75 26.87 -3.22
C GLN A 180 73.58 26.04 -2.73
N VAL A 181 72.86 25.44 -3.69
CA VAL A 181 71.89 24.38 -3.44
C VAL A 181 72.64 23.20 -2.83
N SER A 182 72.29 22.83 -1.59
CA SER A 182 72.88 21.66 -0.92
C SER A 182 72.69 20.38 -1.76
N GLN A 183 73.73 19.54 -1.82
CA GLN A 183 73.82 18.28 -2.58
C GLN A 183 72.73 17.24 -2.20
N GLN A 184 71.89 17.55 -1.22
CA GLN A 184 70.76 16.74 -0.73
C GLN A 184 69.46 16.92 -1.54
N PHE A 185 69.45 17.76 -2.58
CA PHE A 185 68.29 17.89 -3.50
C PHE A 185 67.89 16.54 -4.15
N TRP A 186 68.83 15.60 -4.31
CA TRP A 186 68.52 14.26 -4.79
C TRP A 186 67.60 13.46 -3.84
N ILE A 187 67.68 13.68 -2.52
CA ILE A 187 66.80 13.01 -1.53
C ILE A 187 65.35 13.49 -1.67
N PHE A 188 65.14 14.75 -2.09
CA PHE A 188 63.80 15.26 -2.42
C PHE A 188 63.16 14.44 -3.55
N ILE A 189 63.90 14.22 -4.64
CA ILE A 189 63.41 13.45 -5.79
C ILE A 189 63.24 11.97 -5.40
N VAL A 190 64.22 11.39 -4.72
CA VAL A 190 64.22 9.96 -4.35
C VAL A 190 63.11 9.61 -3.36
N LEU A 191 62.64 10.54 -2.52
CA LEU A 191 61.57 10.25 -1.56
C LEU A 191 60.18 10.67 -2.08
N SER A 192 60.07 11.80 -2.77
CA SER A 192 58.78 12.29 -3.28
C SER A 192 58.25 11.41 -4.42
N VAL A 193 59.10 11.05 -5.40
CA VAL A 193 58.69 10.28 -6.58
C VAL A 193 58.10 8.91 -6.22
N PRO A 194 58.72 8.05 -5.40
CA PRO A 194 58.11 6.77 -5.05
C PRO A 194 56.86 6.95 -4.19
N LEU A 195 56.79 7.98 -3.35
CA LEU A 195 55.60 8.23 -2.54
C LEU A 195 54.42 8.68 -3.41
N THR A 196 54.64 9.55 -4.40
CA THR A 196 53.63 9.93 -5.39
C THR A 196 53.22 8.74 -6.26
N ILE A 197 54.18 7.92 -6.72
CA ILE A 197 53.90 6.70 -7.48
C ILE A 197 53.10 5.70 -6.63
N LEU A 198 53.39 5.55 -5.34
CA LEU A 198 52.64 4.67 -4.44
C LEU A 198 51.22 5.18 -4.22
N THR A 199 51.02 6.49 -4.02
CA THR A 199 49.68 7.07 -3.83
C THR A 199 48.84 6.97 -5.10
N VAL A 200 49.39 7.38 -6.24
CA VAL A 200 48.69 7.31 -7.54
C VAL A 200 48.50 5.86 -7.97
N GLY A 201 49.52 5.02 -7.81
CA GLY A 201 49.48 3.59 -8.13
C GLY A 201 48.48 2.82 -7.26
N SER A 202 48.41 3.10 -5.96
CA SER A 202 47.42 2.52 -5.04
C SER A 202 46.00 2.95 -5.44
N TRP A 203 45.79 4.22 -5.74
CA TRP A 203 44.48 4.70 -6.22
C TRP A 203 44.10 4.06 -7.56
N PHE A 204 45.03 3.97 -8.52
CA PHE A 204 44.80 3.36 -9.82
C PHE A 204 44.46 1.88 -9.68
N TYR A 205 45.21 1.14 -8.86
CA TYR A 205 44.96 -0.27 -8.57
C TYR A 205 43.59 -0.50 -7.91
N ILE A 206 43.24 0.31 -6.89
CA ILE A 206 41.94 0.23 -6.21
C ILE A 206 40.80 0.60 -7.15
N SER A 207 40.96 1.65 -7.97
CA SER A 207 39.94 2.09 -8.92
C SER A 207 39.71 1.05 -10.01
N TYR A 208 40.78 0.44 -10.53
CA TYR A 208 40.70 -0.62 -11.55
C TYR A 208 40.04 -1.89 -10.99
N LYS A 209 40.43 -2.31 -9.77
CA LYS A 209 39.81 -3.46 -9.09
C LYS A 209 38.33 -3.22 -8.78
N ARG A 210 37.96 -2.01 -8.35
CA ARG A 210 36.55 -1.64 -8.13
C ARG A 210 35.73 -1.70 -9.41
N ARG A 211 36.27 -1.24 -10.55
CA ARG A 211 35.58 -1.32 -11.86
C ARG A 211 35.34 -2.77 -12.30
N ARG A 212 36.35 -3.64 -12.16
CA ARG A 212 36.21 -5.08 -12.48
C ARG A 212 35.21 -5.78 -11.59
N ASN A 213 35.23 -5.51 -10.29
CA ASN A 213 34.30 -6.13 -9.35
C ASN A 213 32.84 -5.69 -9.62
N LYS A 214 32.63 -4.43 -9.99
CA LYS A 214 31.30 -3.94 -10.40
C LYS A 214 30.81 -4.61 -11.67
N ALA A 215 31.65 -4.72 -12.71
CA ALA A 215 31.27 -5.38 -13.96
C ALA A 215 30.92 -6.88 -13.77
N LEU A 216 31.62 -7.57 -12.87
CA LEU A 216 31.30 -8.97 -12.51
C LEU A 216 29.99 -9.08 -11.72
N GLN A 217 29.72 -8.11 -10.83
CA GLN A 217 28.44 -8.04 -10.12
C GLN A 217 27.28 -7.72 -11.05
N GLU A 218 27.45 -6.79 -11.99
CA GLU A 218 26.46 -6.45 -13.02
C GLU A 218 26.19 -7.64 -13.95
N ALA A 219 27.23 -8.38 -14.35
CA ALA A 219 27.07 -9.60 -15.14
C ALA A 219 26.32 -10.71 -14.37
N ALA A 220 26.60 -10.89 -13.07
CA ALA A 220 25.90 -11.86 -12.23
C ALA A 220 24.43 -11.46 -11.96
N LEU A 221 24.14 -10.17 -11.81
CA LEU A 221 22.77 -9.66 -11.64
C LEU A 221 21.93 -9.84 -12.91
N LYS A 222 22.54 -9.64 -14.09
CA LYS A 222 21.88 -9.81 -15.39
C LYS A 222 21.55 -11.28 -15.70
N ASP A 223 22.38 -12.21 -15.22
CA ASP A 223 22.12 -13.66 -15.33
C ASP A 223 20.96 -14.11 -14.42
N GLN A 224 20.78 -13.44 -13.26
CA GLN A 224 19.69 -13.73 -12.32
C GLN A 224 18.33 -13.14 -12.72
N HIS A 225 18.30 -12.05 -13.51
CA HIS A 225 17.08 -11.37 -13.96
C HIS A 225 17.14 -10.99 -15.45
N PRO A 226 16.90 -11.93 -16.38
CA PRO A 226 17.11 -11.74 -17.82
C PRO A 226 16.11 -10.80 -18.53
N GLY A 227 15.24 -10.11 -17.79
CA GLY A 227 14.10 -9.36 -18.34
C GLY A 227 13.99 -7.89 -17.93
N ILE A 228 15.00 -7.30 -17.27
CA ILE A 228 14.99 -5.88 -16.91
C ILE A 228 16.15 -5.20 -17.65
N GLU A 229 15.83 -4.56 -18.78
CA GLU A 229 16.73 -3.57 -19.37
C GLU A 229 16.78 -2.34 -18.46
N VAL A 230 18.00 -1.94 -18.09
CA VAL A 230 18.34 -0.80 -17.21
C VAL A 230 18.47 0.46 -18.03
#